data_AF-G6AXV3-F1
#
_entry.id   AF-G6AXV3-F1
#
_cell.length_a   1.000
_cell.length_b   1.000
_cell.length_c   1.000
_cell.angle_alpha   90.00
_cell.angle_beta   90.00
_cell.angle_gamma   90.00
#
_symmetry.space_group_name_H-M   'P 1'
#
loop_
_entity.id
_entity.type
_entity.pdbx_description
1 polymer ?
#
loop_
_entity_poly.entity_id
_entity_poly.type
_entity_poly.pdbx_seq_one_letter_code
_entity_poly.pdbx_strand_id
1 'polypeptide(L)'
;MKKFFMTLAVAATAFMATTANAQTKEQFTDDLEISLNGAPQEPVKGTTVELEHQADGTSTFMLKNFTFGMFEVGDVIVEGIKGVKNGDATTYDFDGTAKLPSNTTLAEALGHQIPLTLHSVVEGGKLYAEISLSVPMGEETLKVDCVFGKKSETAINGVVAGKTAPVAVFNATGARQNGLQKGLNIVRTADGKTVKVLK
;
A
#
# COMPACT_ATOMS: atom_id res chain seq x y z
N MET A 1 21.40 -35.54 -17.29
CA MET A 1 20.11 -34.87 -16.96
C MET A 1 20.33 -33.37 -17.10
N LYS A 2 19.50 -32.71 -17.91
CA LYS A 2 19.65 -31.30 -18.29
C LYS A 2 19.38 -30.39 -17.08
N LYS A 3 20.27 -29.42 -16.89
CA LYS A 3 20.30 -28.44 -15.81
C LYS A 3 19.29 -27.33 -16.09
N PHE A 4 18.46 -26.95 -15.12
CA PHE A 4 17.73 -25.69 -15.12
C PHE A 4 18.23 -24.84 -13.96
N PHE A 5 19.02 -23.82 -14.30
CA PHE A 5 19.37 -22.73 -13.41
C PHE A 5 18.17 -21.78 -13.35
N MET A 6 17.55 -21.63 -12.19
CA MET A 6 16.62 -20.53 -11.94
C MET A 6 17.44 -19.34 -11.42
N THR A 7 17.62 -18.35 -12.29
CA THR A 7 18.03 -17.00 -11.90
C THR A 7 16.88 -16.10 -12.31
N LEU A 8 16.15 -15.52 -11.37
CA LEU A 8 15.28 -14.39 -11.65
C LEU A 8 15.84 -13.16 -10.96
N ALA A 9 16.28 -12.23 -11.81
CA ALA A 9 16.94 -10.99 -11.44
C ALA A 9 15.92 -9.97 -10.95
N VAL A 10 16.29 -9.27 -9.87
CA VAL A 10 15.73 -7.97 -9.50
C VAL A 10 16.14 -6.95 -10.57
N ALA A 11 15.17 -6.27 -11.18
CA ALA A 11 15.42 -5.07 -11.97
C ALA A 11 14.22 -4.12 -11.89
N ALA A 12 14.21 -3.26 -10.86
CA ALA A 12 13.39 -2.06 -10.87
C ALA A 12 13.95 -1.10 -11.93
N THR A 13 13.38 -1.11 -13.13
CA THR A 13 13.65 -0.11 -14.16
C THR A 13 12.64 1.02 -14.03
N ALA A 14 13.11 2.18 -13.58
CA ALA A 14 12.33 3.41 -13.62
C ALA A 14 12.13 3.83 -15.09
N PHE A 15 10.90 3.78 -15.58
CA PHE A 15 10.53 4.25 -16.92
C PHE A 15 9.99 5.69 -16.83
N MET A 16 10.74 6.66 -17.36
CA MET A 16 10.28 8.04 -17.52
C MET A 16 9.75 8.26 -18.95
N ALA A 17 8.42 8.43 -19.02
CA ALA A 17 7.59 9.19 -19.97
C ALA A 17 7.86 9.10 -21.49
N THR A 18 7.01 8.35 -22.19
CA THR A 18 6.28 8.83 -23.38
C THR A 18 4.91 8.12 -23.41
N THR A 19 3.86 8.83 -23.82
CA THR A 19 2.46 8.38 -23.82
C THR A 19 2.26 7.06 -24.58
N ALA A 20 2.00 5.99 -23.84
CA ALA A 20 1.54 4.71 -24.37
C ALA A 20 0.42 4.17 -23.49
N ASN A 21 -0.65 3.73 -24.12
CA ASN A 21 -1.84 3.10 -23.55
C ASN A 21 -1.54 1.69 -23.00
N ALA A 22 -0.42 1.54 -22.31
CA ALA A 22 0.11 0.26 -21.87
C ALA A 22 -0.61 -0.17 -20.59
N GLN A 23 -1.42 -1.21 -20.72
CA GLN A 23 -1.85 -2.01 -19.59
C GLN A 23 -0.60 -2.63 -18.97
N THR A 24 -0.28 -2.24 -17.73
CA THR A 24 0.88 -2.77 -17.01
C THR A 24 0.42 -3.65 -15.88
N LYS A 25 1.13 -4.75 -15.66
CA LYS A 25 0.81 -5.73 -14.62
C LYS A 25 2.00 -5.87 -13.69
N GLU A 26 1.77 -5.64 -12.41
CA GLU A 26 2.72 -5.86 -11.33
C GLU A 26 2.32 -7.12 -10.57
N GLN A 27 3.30 -7.89 -10.13
CA GLN A 27 3.11 -9.11 -9.35
C GLN A 27 3.93 -9.03 -8.07
N PHE A 28 3.28 -9.29 -6.94
CA PHE A 28 3.85 -9.28 -5.61
C PHE A 28 3.70 -10.66 -4.99
N THR A 29 4.76 -11.16 -4.35
CA THR A 29 4.74 -12.42 -3.61
C THR A 29 5.21 -12.17 -2.20
N ASP A 30 4.37 -12.51 -1.22
CA ASP A 30 4.67 -12.38 0.21
C ASP A 30 3.75 -13.31 1.01
N ASP A 31 3.88 -13.26 2.33
CA ASP A 31 3.02 -13.99 3.25
C ASP A 31 1.65 -13.30 3.40
N LEU A 32 0.62 -14.09 3.61
CA LEU A 32 -0.74 -13.64 3.91
C LEU A 32 -1.11 -14.11 5.32
N GLU A 33 -1.27 -13.16 6.23
CA GLU A 33 -1.85 -13.42 7.55
C GLU A 33 -3.38 -13.41 7.43
N ILE A 34 -4.04 -14.32 8.12
CA ILE A 34 -5.50 -14.46 8.09
C ILE A 34 -6.05 -14.52 9.51
N SER A 35 -7.18 -13.88 9.76
CA SER A 35 -7.90 -13.92 11.01
C SER A 35 -9.39 -14.14 10.76
N LEU A 36 -9.99 -15.07 11.50
CA LEU A 36 -11.40 -15.45 11.39
C LEU A 36 -12.14 -14.95 12.63
N ASN A 37 -13.04 -13.98 12.48
CA ASN A 37 -13.71 -13.32 13.61
C ASN A 37 -12.73 -12.82 14.69
N GLY A 38 -11.55 -12.35 14.29
CA GLY A 38 -10.49 -11.90 15.20
C GLY A 38 -9.56 -12.99 15.73
N ALA A 39 -9.83 -14.27 15.44
CA ALA A 39 -8.95 -15.38 15.80
C ALA A 39 -7.87 -15.63 14.71
N PRO A 40 -6.58 -15.40 14.99
CA PRO A 40 -5.50 -15.61 14.02
C PRO A 40 -5.41 -17.06 13.53
N GLN A 41 -5.05 -17.23 12.27
CA GLN A 41 -4.74 -18.51 11.63
C GLN A 41 -3.23 -18.61 11.33
N GLU A 42 -2.77 -19.80 10.95
CA GLU A 42 -1.42 -19.98 10.42
C GLU A 42 -1.23 -19.17 9.13
N PRO A 43 -0.18 -18.34 9.00
CA PRO A 43 0.04 -17.54 7.80
C PRO A 43 0.27 -18.39 6.54
N VAL A 44 -0.35 -18.01 5.44
CA VAL A 44 -0.18 -18.65 4.14
C VAL A 44 1.06 -18.07 3.45
N LYS A 45 2.08 -18.90 3.26
CA LYS A 45 3.37 -18.50 2.69
C LYS A 45 3.32 -18.45 1.16
N GLY A 46 4.01 -17.47 0.56
CA GLY A 46 4.16 -17.38 -0.90
C GLY A 46 2.86 -17.06 -1.65
N THR A 47 1.96 -16.34 -0.99
CA THR A 47 0.74 -15.82 -1.62
C THR A 47 1.11 -14.83 -2.71
N THR A 48 0.36 -14.82 -3.82
CA THR A 48 0.60 -13.89 -4.93
C THR A 48 -0.55 -12.91 -5.08
N VAL A 49 -0.22 -11.63 -5.21
CA VAL A 49 -1.14 -10.57 -5.57
C VAL A 49 -0.69 -9.94 -6.89
N GLU A 50 -1.65 -9.70 -7.79
CA GLU A 50 -1.41 -9.01 -9.04
C GLU A 50 -2.17 -7.68 -9.05
N LEU A 51 -1.48 -6.62 -9.46
CA LEU A 51 -2.07 -5.30 -9.67
C LEU A 51 -1.95 -4.95 -11.14
N GLU A 52 -3.08 -4.81 -11.82
CA GLU A 52 -3.13 -4.54 -13.25
C GLU A 52 -3.66 -3.14 -13.50
N HIS A 53 -2.82 -2.27 -14.04
CA HIS A 53 -3.19 -0.90 -14.41
C HIS A 53 -3.84 -0.89 -15.79
N GLN A 54 -5.03 -0.32 -15.84
CA GLN A 54 -5.82 -0.17 -17.05
C GLN A 54 -5.51 1.16 -17.73
N ALA A 55 -5.74 1.21 -19.04
CA ALA A 55 -5.57 2.40 -19.86
C ALA A 55 -6.45 3.58 -19.42
N ASP A 56 -7.58 3.31 -18.75
CA ASP A 56 -8.53 4.32 -18.27
C ASP A 56 -8.10 4.98 -16.94
N GLY A 57 -6.94 4.60 -16.41
CA GLY A 57 -6.40 5.11 -15.16
C GLY A 57 -6.94 4.44 -13.89
N THR A 58 -7.76 3.39 -14.04
CA THR A 58 -8.10 2.48 -12.94
C THR A 58 -7.15 1.29 -12.88
N SER A 59 -7.22 0.52 -11.81
CA SER A 59 -6.49 -0.72 -11.64
C SER A 59 -7.44 -1.86 -11.25
N THR A 60 -6.96 -3.09 -11.45
CA THR A 60 -7.58 -4.31 -10.96
C THR A 60 -6.63 -4.99 -9.98
N PHE A 61 -7.07 -5.20 -8.74
CA PHE A 61 -6.36 -5.95 -7.71
C PHE A 61 -6.84 -7.40 -7.73
N MET A 62 -5.91 -8.36 -7.74
CA MET A 62 -6.20 -9.79 -7.80
C MET A 62 -5.38 -10.55 -6.75
N LEU A 63 -6.05 -11.01 -5.70
CA LEU A 63 -5.47 -11.98 -4.76
C LEU A 63 -5.66 -13.39 -5.32
N LYS A 64 -4.54 -14.09 -5.59
CA LYS A 64 -4.56 -15.36 -6.32
C LYS A 64 -4.70 -16.56 -5.40
N ASN A 65 -5.51 -17.54 -5.80
CA ASN A 65 -5.66 -18.84 -5.13
C ASN A 65 -5.91 -18.72 -3.61
N PHE A 66 -6.77 -17.79 -3.20
CA PHE A 66 -7.09 -17.52 -1.81
C PHE A 66 -7.81 -18.71 -1.15
N THR A 67 -7.37 -19.05 0.05
CA THR A 67 -7.95 -20.07 0.93
C THR A 67 -7.97 -19.55 2.36
N PHE A 68 -8.97 -19.94 3.14
CA PHE A 68 -9.00 -19.67 4.57
C PHE A 68 -9.67 -20.81 5.33
N GLY A 69 -9.10 -21.21 6.48
CA GLY A 69 -9.57 -22.38 7.21
C GLY A 69 -9.61 -23.62 6.30
N MET A 70 -10.80 -24.17 6.08
CA MET A 70 -11.03 -25.31 5.17
C MET A 70 -11.63 -24.92 3.81
N PHE A 71 -11.83 -23.62 3.56
CA PHE A 71 -12.54 -23.13 2.38
C PHE A 71 -11.57 -22.68 1.29
N GLU A 72 -11.79 -23.21 0.09
CA GLU A 72 -11.14 -22.74 -1.13
C GLU A 72 -12.01 -21.64 -1.77
N VAL A 73 -11.48 -20.42 -1.82
CA VAL A 73 -12.17 -19.28 -2.45
C VAL A 73 -11.74 -19.17 -3.92
N GLY A 74 -10.46 -19.40 -4.20
CA GLY A 74 -9.86 -19.16 -5.49
C GLY A 74 -9.43 -17.71 -5.66
N ASP A 75 -9.54 -17.15 -6.85
CA ASP A 75 -9.12 -15.77 -7.08
C ASP A 75 -10.14 -14.78 -6.50
N VAL A 76 -9.66 -13.71 -5.86
CA VAL A 76 -10.48 -12.57 -5.40
C VAL A 76 -10.09 -11.35 -6.21
N ILE A 77 -11.05 -10.80 -6.97
CA ILE A 77 -10.80 -9.71 -7.92
C ILE A 77 -11.58 -8.46 -7.53
N VAL A 78 -10.86 -7.35 -7.40
CA VAL A 78 -11.40 -6.00 -7.19
C VAL A 78 -11.04 -5.14 -8.40
N GLU A 79 -12.04 -4.72 -9.17
CA GLU A 79 -11.85 -3.94 -10.41
C GLU A 79 -12.15 -2.46 -10.18
N GLY A 80 -11.60 -1.60 -11.04
CA GLY A 80 -12.00 -0.20 -11.13
C GLY A 80 -11.50 0.69 -9.98
N ILE A 81 -10.48 0.23 -9.24
CA ILE A 81 -9.88 1.00 -8.14
C ILE A 81 -8.97 2.10 -8.68
N LYS A 82 -8.98 3.28 -8.05
CA LYS A 82 -8.12 4.40 -8.46
C LYS A 82 -6.95 4.55 -7.50
N GLY A 83 -5.74 4.62 -8.06
CA GLY A 83 -4.54 4.88 -7.29
C GLY A 83 -4.46 6.34 -6.84
N VAL A 84 -4.25 6.56 -5.54
CA VAL A 84 -3.99 7.89 -4.97
C VAL A 84 -2.51 7.98 -4.60
N LYS A 85 -1.78 8.86 -5.28
CA LYS A 85 -0.34 9.05 -5.05
C LYS A 85 -0.09 9.99 -3.87
N ASN A 86 0.76 9.56 -2.93
CA ASN A 86 1.24 10.37 -1.82
C ASN A 86 2.76 10.18 -1.67
N GLY A 87 3.53 11.13 -2.21
CA GLY A 87 4.99 10.99 -2.34
C GLY A 87 5.35 9.82 -3.27
N ASP A 88 6.11 8.87 -2.74
CA ASP A 88 6.55 7.66 -3.45
C ASP A 88 5.57 6.48 -3.27
N ALA A 89 4.59 6.62 -2.36
CA ALA A 89 3.56 5.62 -2.14
C ALA A 89 2.35 5.87 -3.03
N THR A 90 1.70 4.79 -3.48
CA THR A 90 0.39 4.84 -4.12
C THR A 90 -0.59 3.97 -3.36
N THR A 91 -1.71 4.54 -2.92
CA THR A 91 -2.74 3.82 -2.17
C THR A 91 -3.91 3.44 -3.07
N TYR A 92 -4.53 2.30 -2.80
CA TYR A 92 -5.76 1.86 -3.44
C TYR A 92 -6.74 1.41 -2.38
N ASP A 93 -7.88 2.09 -2.34
CA ASP A 93 -8.96 1.83 -1.40
C ASP A 93 -10.20 1.33 -2.17
N PHE A 94 -10.91 0.38 -1.57
CA PHE A 94 -12.16 -0.14 -2.08
C PHE A 94 -13.07 -0.54 -0.92
N ASP A 95 -14.36 -0.25 -1.06
CA ASP A 95 -15.42 -0.72 -0.19
C ASP A 95 -16.61 -1.06 -1.09
N GLY A 96 -16.94 -2.34 -1.19
CA GLY A 96 -17.97 -2.82 -2.11
C GLY A 96 -17.93 -4.32 -2.28
N THR A 97 -18.16 -4.78 -3.52
CA THR A 97 -18.26 -6.20 -3.84
C THR A 97 -17.13 -6.64 -4.75
N ALA A 98 -16.34 -7.62 -4.30
CA ALA A 98 -15.33 -8.28 -5.09
C ALA A 98 -15.91 -9.46 -5.88
N LYS A 99 -15.30 -9.78 -7.02
CA LYS A 99 -15.66 -10.91 -7.89
C LYS A 99 -14.88 -12.16 -7.50
N LEU A 100 -15.55 -13.31 -7.52
CA LEU A 100 -15.00 -14.63 -7.29
C LEU A 100 -15.18 -15.48 -8.56
N PRO A 101 -14.30 -15.35 -9.58
CA PRO A 101 -14.47 -16.02 -10.87
C PRO A 101 -14.22 -17.53 -10.83
N SER A 102 -13.69 -18.06 -9.73
CA SER A 102 -13.44 -19.49 -9.57
C SER A 102 -14.75 -20.27 -9.36
N ASN A 103 -14.78 -21.53 -9.81
CA ASN A 103 -15.92 -22.43 -9.63
C ASN A 103 -15.75 -23.30 -8.38
N THR A 104 -15.27 -22.71 -7.28
CA THR A 104 -15.19 -23.45 -6.01
C THR A 104 -16.58 -23.53 -5.38
N THR A 105 -16.79 -24.53 -4.53
CA THR A 105 -18.06 -24.69 -3.80
C THR A 105 -18.47 -23.42 -3.05
N LEU A 106 -17.50 -22.71 -2.46
CA LEU A 106 -17.77 -21.47 -1.76
C LEU A 106 -18.11 -20.32 -2.72
N ALA A 107 -17.37 -20.14 -3.82
CA ALA A 107 -17.66 -19.11 -4.80
C ALA A 107 -19.06 -19.29 -5.43
N GLU A 108 -19.44 -20.52 -5.75
CA GLU A 108 -20.79 -20.85 -6.23
C GLU A 108 -21.87 -20.54 -5.18
N ALA A 109 -21.64 -20.92 -3.92
CA ALA A 109 -22.58 -20.65 -2.82
C ALA A 109 -22.78 -19.15 -2.55
N LEU A 110 -21.76 -18.33 -2.83
CA LEU A 110 -21.79 -16.87 -2.71
C LEU A 110 -22.26 -16.16 -4.00
N GLY A 111 -22.61 -16.92 -5.05
CA GLY A 111 -23.03 -16.34 -6.33
C GLY A 111 -21.91 -15.56 -7.04
N HIS A 112 -20.67 -16.02 -6.92
CA HIS A 112 -19.45 -15.45 -7.51
C HIS A 112 -19.11 -14.03 -7.06
N GLN A 113 -19.59 -13.61 -5.90
CA GLN A 113 -19.36 -12.27 -5.38
C GLN A 113 -19.28 -12.25 -3.86
N ILE A 114 -18.51 -11.33 -3.29
CA ILE A 114 -18.37 -11.20 -1.84
C ILE A 114 -18.17 -9.74 -1.43
N PRO A 115 -18.86 -9.25 -0.37
CA PRO A 115 -18.56 -7.95 0.22
C PRO A 115 -17.12 -7.91 0.75
N LEU A 116 -16.38 -6.88 0.34
CA LEU A 116 -14.95 -6.74 0.61
C LEU A 116 -14.58 -5.28 0.80
N THR A 117 -13.74 -5.03 1.81
CA THR A 117 -12.98 -3.79 1.95
C THR A 117 -11.50 -4.07 1.69
N LEU A 118 -10.84 -3.14 1.00
CA LEU A 118 -9.43 -3.18 0.66
C LEU A 118 -8.81 -1.84 1.03
N HIS A 119 -7.70 -1.89 1.75
CA HIS A 119 -6.75 -0.80 1.84
C HIS A 119 -5.38 -1.35 1.44
N SER A 120 -4.81 -0.86 0.35
CA SER A 120 -3.48 -1.30 -0.08
C SER A 120 -2.57 -0.13 -0.40
N VAL A 121 -1.28 -0.36 -0.22
CA VAL A 121 -0.21 0.62 -0.42
C VAL A 121 0.91 -0.03 -1.20
N VAL A 122 1.22 0.53 -2.36
CA VAL A 122 2.44 0.19 -3.13
C VAL A 122 3.49 1.25 -2.83
N GLU A 123 4.61 0.85 -2.26
CA GLU A 123 5.74 1.73 -1.95
C GLU A 123 7.06 0.96 -2.11
N GLY A 124 8.06 1.57 -2.74
CA GLY A 124 9.39 0.96 -2.88
C GLY A 124 9.40 -0.39 -3.62
N GLY A 125 8.44 -0.60 -4.53
CA GLY A 125 8.28 -1.87 -5.27
C GLY A 125 7.71 -3.01 -4.43
N LYS A 126 7.17 -2.73 -3.24
CA LYS A 126 6.47 -3.69 -2.38
C LYS A 126 5.01 -3.29 -2.24
N LEU A 127 4.17 -4.29 -2.00
CA LEU A 127 2.76 -4.13 -1.72
C LEU A 127 2.48 -4.52 -0.27
N TYR A 128 1.77 -3.66 0.44
CA TYR A 128 1.07 -3.98 1.68
C TYR A 128 -0.43 -3.91 1.43
N ALA A 129 -1.21 -4.87 1.90
CA ALA A 129 -2.67 -4.81 1.78
C ALA A 129 -3.37 -5.34 3.03
N GLU A 130 -4.36 -4.59 3.51
CA GLU A 130 -5.35 -4.99 4.50
C GLU A 130 -6.66 -5.29 3.73
N ILE A 131 -7.19 -6.50 3.89
CA ILE A 131 -8.37 -7.00 3.17
C ILE A 131 -9.35 -7.51 4.21
N SER A 132 -10.61 -7.11 4.16
CA SER A 132 -11.65 -7.66 5.04
C SER A 132 -12.82 -8.15 4.19
N LEU A 133 -13.11 -9.44 4.28
CA LEU A 133 -14.22 -10.09 3.60
C LEU A 133 -15.33 -10.41 4.60
N SER A 134 -16.57 -10.16 4.20
CA SER A 134 -17.75 -10.56 4.97
C SER A 134 -18.41 -11.75 4.28
N VAL A 135 -18.21 -12.95 4.81
CA VAL A 135 -18.72 -14.21 4.25
C VAL A 135 -20.06 -14.54 4.92
N PRO A 136 -21.21 -14.47 4.22
CA PRO A 136 -22.50 -14.88 4.76
C PRO A 136 -22.55 -16.41 4.97
N MET A 137 -22.87 -16.84 6.18
CA MET A 137 -22.96 -18.26 6.59
C MET A 137 -24.32 -18.53 7.25
N GLY A 138 -25.39 -18.49 6.45
CA GLY A 138 -26.76 -18.58 6.94
C GLY A 138 -27.19 -17.27 7.61
N GLU A 139 -27.56 -17.31 8.89
CA GLU A 139 -27.97 -16.13 9.67
C GLU A 139 -26.79 -15.33 10.24
N GLU A 140 -25.57 -15.92 10.24
CA GLU A 140 -24.36 -15.28 10.73
C GLU A 140 -23.46 -14.82 9.57
N THR A 141 -22.55 -13.89 9.86
CA THR A 141 -21.50 -13.45 8.92
C THR A 141 -20.15 -13.75 9.53
N LEU A 142 -19.35 -14.53 8.82
CA LEU A 142 -17.96 -14.78 9.15
C LEU A 142 -17.11 -13.63 8.61
N LYS A 143 -16.42 -12.92 9.49
CA LYS A 143 -15.44 -11.90 9.12
C LYS A 143 -14.09 -12.56 8.88
N VAL A 144 -13.54 -12.36 7.69
CA VAL A 144 -12.22 -12.85 7.30
C VAL A 144 -11.33 -11.64 7.05
N ASP A 145 -10.45 -11.35 7.99
CA ASP A 145 -9.45 -10.29 7.85
C ASP A 145 -8.15 -10.90 7.34
N CYS A 146 -7.53 -10.26 6.35
CA CYS A 146 -6.26 -10.68 5.79
C CYS A 146 -5.29 -9.52 5.71
N VAL A 147 -4.02 -9.80 5.96
CA VAL A 147 -2.93 -8.84 5.82
C VAL A 147 -1.87 -9.45 4.92
N PHE A 148 -1.64 -8.84 3.77
CA PHE A 148 -0.62 -9.24 2.81
C PHE A 148 0.62 -8.37 2.96
N GLY A 149 1.77 -9.02 3.09
CA GLY A 149 3.07 -8.37 3.21
C GLY A 149 3.21 -7.54 4.49
N LYS A 150 4.28 -6.73 4.54
CA LYS A 150 4.60 -5.92 5.72
C LYS A 150 4.37 -4.45 5.46
N LYS A 151 3.70 -3.79 6.41
CA LYS A 151 3.52 -2.34 6.40
C LYS A 151 4.89 -1.66 6.41
N SER A 152 5.09 -0.74 5.47
CA SER A 152 6.28 0.08 5.44
C SER A 152 6.32 0.96 6.69
N GLU A 153 7.34 0.81 7.53
CA GLU A 153 7.57 1.67 8.68
C GLU A 153 8.27 2.96 8.22
N THR A 154 7.61 3.79 7.44
CA THR A 154 8.15 5.12 7.13
C THR A 154 7.94 6.02 8.34
N ALA A 155 8.94 6.05 9.21
CA ALA A 155 9.09 7.03 10.26
C ALA A 155 9.24 8.43 9.62
N ILE A 156 8.12 9.09 9.31
CA ILE A 156 7.84 10.54 9.36
C ILE A 156 6.54 10.78 8.54
N ASN A 157 5.41 10.84 9.24
CA ASN A 157 4.11 11.25 8.69
C ASN A 157 4.07 12.77 8.52
N GLY A 158 4.78 13.28 7.51
CA GLY A 158 4.76 14.69 7.15
C GLY A 158 5.55 15.58 8.11
N VAL A 159 6.48 16.35 7.57
CA VAL A 159 7.01 17.51 8.29
C VAL A 159 5.89 18.54 8.31
N VAL A 160 5.16 18.61 9.44
CA VAL A 160 4.40 19.84 9.74
C VAL A 160 5.47 20.90 9.98
N ALA A 161 5.82 21.65 8.92
CA ALA A 161 6.54 22.88 9.07
C ALA A 161 5.64 23.78 9.94
N GLY A 162 5.89 23.78 11.24
CA GLY A 162 5.34 24.79 12.13
C GLY A 162 5.78 26.12 11.54
N LYS A 163 4.90 26.77 10.79
CA LYS A 163 5.11 28.11 10.25
C LYS A 163 4.98 29.10 11.39
N THR A 164 5.84 28.94 12.38
CA THR A 164 6.01 29.94 13.41
C THR A 164 6.89 31.01 12.77
N ALA A 165 6.32 32.20 12.58
CA ALA A 165 7.05 33.31 11.97
C ALA A 165 8.39 33.55 12.71
N PRO A 166 9.50 33.78 11.97
CA PRO A 166 10.76 34.21 12.58
C PRO A 166 10.55 35.49 13.37
N VAL A 167 10.89 35.48 14.66
CA VAL A 167 10.91 36.68 15.51
C VAL A 167 12.25 37.38 15.41
N ALA A 168 13.33 36.63 15.26
CA ALA A 168 14.67 37.17 15.06
C ALA A 168 15.57 36.16 14.36
N VAL A 169 16.53 36.67 13.60
CA VAL A 169 17.61 35.89 12.97
C VAL A 169 18.93 36.32 13.59
N PHE A 170 19.81 35.36 13.84
CA PHE A 170 21.16 35.57 14.36
C PHE A 170 22.17 34.80 13.50
N ASN A 171 23.41 35.25 13.44
CA ASN A 171 24.50 34.47 12.86
C ASN A 171 25.07 33.46 13.89
N ALA A 172 26.05 32.66 13.47
CA ALA A 172 26.70 31.67 14.34
C ALA A 172 27.41 32.27 15.57
N THR A 173 27.72 33.58 15.57
CA THR A 173 28.34 34.28 16.70
C THR A 173 27.30 34.90 17.64
N GLY A 174 26.01 34.73 17.39
CA GLY A 174 24.92 35.29 18.19
C GLY A 174 24.57 36.75 17.89
N ALA A 175 25.13 37.35 16.83
CA ALA A 175 24.79 38.71 16.42
C ALA A 175 23.48 38.73 15.60
N ARG A 176 22.54 39.60 15.99
CA ARG A 176 21.24 39.75 15.32
C ARG A 176 21.41 40.26 13.89
N GLN A 177 20.63 39.69 12.96
CA GLN A 177 20.62 39.98 11.53
C GLN A 177 19.27 40.54 11.08
N ASN A 178 19.27 41.34 10.02
CA ASN A 178 18.04 41.89 9.40
C ASN A 178 17.27 40.88 8.53
N GLY A 179 17.77 39.64 8.44
CA GLY A 179 17.18 38.55 7.67
C GLY A 179 18.16 37.39 7.54
N LEU A 180 17.72 36.32 6.87
CA LEU A 180 18.58 35.16 6.60
C LEU A 180 19.74 35.54 5.68
N GLN A 181 20.96 35.24 6.11
CA GLN A 181 22.20 35.43 5.35
C GLN A 181 22.67 34.11 4.74
N LYS A 182 23.57 34.16 3.76
CA LYS A 182 24.22 32.94 3.24
C LYS A 182 24.99 32.23 4.36
N GLY A 183 24.85 30.91 4.47
CA GLY A 183 25.46 30.10 5.51
C GLY A 183 24.52 29.82 6.69
N LEU A 184 25.11 29.53 7.86
CA LEU A 184 24.36 29.12 9.05
C LEU A 184 23.70 30.31 9.72
N ASN A 185 22.38 30.24 9.86
CA ASN A 185 21.56 31.17 10.60
C ASN A 185 20.95 30.45 11.82
N ILE A 186 20.78 31.19 12.91
CA ILE A 186 20.01 30.77 14.08
C ILE A 186 18.73 31.61 14.08
N VAL A 187 17.58 30.97 13.86
CA VAL A 187 16.28 31.64 13.81
C VAL A 187 15.54 31.38 15.11
N ARG A 188 15.16 32.44 15.82
CA ARG A 188 14.23 32.32 16.96
C ARG A 188 12.80 32.44 16.45
N THR A 189 11.98 31.46 16.74
CA THR A 189 10.56 31.39 16.38
C THR A 189 9.68 32.00 17.49
N ALA A 190 8.43 32.35 17.15
CA ALA A 190 7.51 32.99 18.09
C ALA A 190 7.11 32.14 19.30
N ASP A 191 7.26 30.82 19.21
CA ASP A 191 7.11 29.87 20.31
C ASP A 191 8.35 29.82 21.24
N GLY A 192 9.32 30.73 21.04
CA GLY A 192 10.53 30.83 21.86
C GLY A 192 11.63 29.84 21.51
N LYS A 193 11.40 28.92 20.55
CA LYS A 193 12.41 27.96 20.10
C LYS A 193 13.44 28.61 19.19
N THR A 194 14.60 27.96 19.06
CA THR A 194 15.64 28.33 18.11
C THR A 194 15.89 27.19 17.13
N VAL A 195 15.93 27.50 15.84
CA VAL A 195 16.21 26.54 14.76
C VAL A 195 17.43 26.98 13.97
N LYS A 196 18.22 26.01 13.50
CA LYS A 196 19.35 26.25 12.62
C LYS A 196 18.89 26.19 11.17
N VAL A 197 19.13 27.25 10.40
CA VAL A 197 18.75 27.36 9.00
C VAL A 197 20.00 27.60 8.17
N LEU A 198 20.29 26.69 7.25
CA LEU A 198 21.34 26.86 6.25
C LEU A 198 20.70 27.47 4.99
N LYS A 199 21.17 28.66 4.58
CA LYS A 199 20.69 29.36 3.38
C LYS A 199 21.80 29.55 2.35
#